data_AF-A0A9W6BVY0-F1
#
_entry.id   AF-A0A9W6BVY0-F1
#
_cell.length_a   1.000
_cell.length_b   1.000
_cell.length_c   1.000
_cell.angle_alpha   90.00
_cell.angle_beta   90.00
_cell.angle_gamma   90.00
#
_symmetry.space_group_name_H-M   'P 1'
#
loop_
_entity.id
_entity.type
_entity.pdbx_description
1 polymer ?
#
loop_
_entity_poly.entity_id
_entity_poly.type
_entity_poly.pdbx_seq_one_letter_code
_entity_poly.pdbx_strand_id
1 'polypeptide(L)'
;MSVEIESLAHLDALLAGSCGERYEAHPEEERQLRLATMVQEERCTPKATPAAEPQPAEDAGALAVQLQAAAALSSRGGRSCRNDGPSSENVPPAQPPPCRRCAPAVLGELEALCLGAVSEDFLLYALERKFQGNAEALASWLLDSERPELQSAKAEWEAQRQRELQEEEAARLLKERNKQHILQKFDLRPVAEPKDPKKAAKSGPSLEVWTDKQQQAQKPKVRYLDGRVVSTKGEKFIVEKTGEEWDGGSRGKVYTKGKRGKGFM
;
A
#
# COMPACT_ATOMS: atom_id res chain seq x y z
N MET A 1 -17.08 0.97 46.48
CA MET A 1 -17.99 0.12 45.68
C MET A 1 -18.72 0.90 44.60
N SER A 2 -19.05 2.19 44.78
CA SER A 2 -19.76 2.97 43.72
C SER A 2 -18.95 3.22 42.44
N VAL A 3 -17.62 3.33 42.54
CA VAL A 3 -16.74 3.61 41.37
C VAL A 3 -16.68 2.44 40.38
N GLU A 4 -16.86 1.20 40.85
CA GLU A 4 -16.81 0.02 39.97
C GLU A 4 -18.10 -0.14 39.15
N ILE A 5 -19.24 0.33 39.68
CA ILE A 5 -20.54 0.27 38.99
C ILE A 5 -20.55 1.26 37.81
N GLU A 6 -20.03 2.47 38.01
CA GLU A 6 -19.92 3.47 36.94
C GLU A 6 -18.97 3.02 35.82
N SER A 7 -17.89 2.30 36.17
CA SER A 7 -16.96 1.74 35.19
C SER A 7 -17.60 0.64 34.34
N LEU A 8 -18.43 -0.22 34.93
CA LEU A 8 -19.11 -1.30 34.20
C LEU A 8 -20.20 -0.77 33.27
N ALA A 9 -20.96 0.25 33.71
CA ALA A 9 -21.97 0.90 32.87
C ALA A 9 -21.35 1.57 31.63
N HIS A 10 -20.16 2.18 31.78
CA HIS A 10 -19.45 2.75 30.64
C HIS A 10 -18.97 1.68 29.64
N LEU A 11 -18.50 0.54 30.14
CA LEU A 11 -18.10 -0.61 29.32
C LEU A 11 -19.28 -1.21 28.55
N ASP A 12 -20.45 -1.39 29.19
CA ASP A 12 -21.66 -1.88 28.52
C ASP A 12 -22.10 -0.93 27.39
N ALA A 13 -22.06 0.39 27.63
CA ALA A 13 -22.40 1.39 26.61
C ALA A 13 -21.45 1.37 25.40
N LEU A 14 -20.14 1.15 25.62
CA LEU A 14 -19.16 1.01 24.54
C LEU A 14 -19.38 -0.25 23.71
N LEU A 15 -19.75 -1.36 24.36
CA LEU A 15 -20.00 -2.64 23.69
C LEU A 15 -21.33 -2.66 22.94
N ALA A 16 -22.38 -2.04 23.47
CA ALA A 16 -23.63 -1.84 22.76
C ALA A 16 -23.41 -1.08 21.43
N GLY A 17 -22.61 -0.01 21.46
CA GLY A 17 -22.30 0.79 20.28
C GLY A 17 -21.39 0.11 19.25
N SER A 18 -20.57 -0.88 19.66
CA SER A 18 -19.55 -1.49 18.79
C SER A 18 -19.89 -2.91 18.33
N CYS A 19 -20.64 -3.68 19.11
CA CYS A 19 -20.98 -5.08 18.82
C CYS A 19 -22.38 -5.26 18.19
N GLY A 20 -23.20 -4.20 18.12
CA GLY A 20 -24.49 -4.18 17.43
C GLY A 20 -25.55 -5.12 18.02
N GLU A 21 -26.55 -5.47 17.22
CA GLU A 21 -27.77 -6.20 17.64
C GLU A 21 -27.50 -7.53 18.36
N ARG A 22 -26.36 -8.19 18.10
CA ARG A 22 -26.01 -9.46 18.74
C ARG A 22 -25.66 -9.30 20.23
N TYR A 23 -25.14 -8.15 20.61
CA TYR A 23 -24.82 -7.86 22.01
C TYR A 23 -26.08 -7.45 22.79
N GLU A 24 -26.93 -6.64 22.17
CA GLU A 24 -28.18 -6.16 22.77
C GLU A 24 -29.26 -7.25 22.89
N ALA A 25 -29.12 -8.38 22.20
CA ALA A 25 -30.03 -9.53 22.31
C ALA A 25 -30.04 -10.16 23.72
N HIS A 26 -29.00 -9.93 24.53
CA HIS A 26 -28.95 -10.38 25.92
C HIS A 26 -29.55 -9.33 26.87
N PRO A 27 -30.32 -9.73 27.90
CA PRO A 27 -30.83 -8.82 28.91
C PRO A 27 -29.69 -8.12 29.65
N GLU A 28 -29.90 -6.87 30.05
CA GLU A 28 -28.88 -5.99 30.64
C GLU A 28 -28.17 -6.64 31.85
N GLU A 29 -28.92 -7.33 32.70
CA GLU A 29 -28.39 -8.03 33.88
C GLU A 29 -27.37 -9.12 33.51
N GLU A 30 -27.62 -9.89 32.44
CA GLU A 30 -26.69 -10.92 31.96
C GLU A 30 -25.42 -10.31 31.36
N ARG A 31 -25.54 -9.17 30.66
CA ARG A 31 -24.39 -8.46 30.10
C ARG A 31 -23.49 -7.92 31.20
N GLN A 32 -24.08 -7.27 32.21
CA GLN A 32 -23.34 -6.76 33.36
C GLN A 32 -22.65 -7.88 34.15
N LEU A 33 -23.31 -9.03 34.34
CA LEU A 33 -22.73 -10.19 35.03
C LEU A 33 -21.54 -10.80 34.25
N ARG A 34 -21.65 -10.89 32.91
CA ARG A 34 -20.54 -11.33 32.05
C ARG A 34 -19.36 -10.38 32.13
N LEU A 35 -19.60 -9.06 32.07
CA LEU A 35 -18.54 -8.06 32.20
C LEU A 35 -17.85 -8.11 33.56
N ALA A 36 -18.61 -8.24 34.65
CA ALA A 36 -18.06 -8.40 35.98
C ALA A 36 -17.17 -9.66 36.08
N THR A 37 -17.61 -10.76 35.45
CA THR A 37 -16.85 -12.02 35.41
C THR A 37 -15.52 -11.85 34.66
N MET A 38 -15.53 -11.22 33.49
CA MET A 38 -14.30 -10.96 32.71
C MET A 38 -13.30 -10.08 33.46
N VAL A 39 -13.78 -9.01 34.11
CA VAL A 39 -12.92 -8.12 34.92
C VAL A 39 -12.33 -8.87 36.11
N GLN A 40 -13.09 -9.78 36.71
CA GLN A 40 -12.61 -10.61 37.80
C GLN A 40 -11.58 -11.65 37.33
N GLU A 41 -11.78 -12.24 36.15
CA GLU A 41 -10.84 -13.16 35.53
C GLU A 41 -9.50 -12.45 35.22
N GLU A 42 -9.52 -11.26 34.63
CA GLU A 42 -8.30 -10.47 34.38
C GLU A 42 -7.54 -10.15 35.69
N ARG A 43 -8.27 -9.80 36.76
CA ARG A 43 -7.66 -9.56 38.08
C ARG A 43 -7.06 -10.82 38.70
N CYS A 44 -7.60 -12.00 38.39
CA CYS A 44 -7.13 -13.28 38.90
C CYS A 44 -6.08 -13.95 38.02
N THR A 45 -5.88 -13.51 36.78
CA THR A 45 -4.73 -13.98 36.00
C THR A 45 -3.43 -13.49 36.65
N PRO A 46 -2.56 -14.39 37.14
CA PRO A 46 -1.29 -13.98 37.70
C PRO A 46 -0.50 -13.33 36.56
N LYS A 47 -0.30 -12.01 36.67
CA LYS A 47 0.52 -11.20 35.78
C LYS A 47 1.84 -11.95 35.57
N ALA A 48 1.97 -12.60 34.41
CA ALA A 48 3.13 -13.40 34.07
C ALA A 48 4.35 -12.49 34.21
N THR A 49 5.14 -12.73 35.27
CA THR A 49 6.39 -12.05 35.51
C THR A 49 7.24 -12.26 34.26
N PRO A 50 7.66 -11.20 33.55
CA PRO A 50 8.52 -11.37 32.39
C PRO A 50 9.80 -12.07 32.85
N ALA A 51 9.99 -13.29 32.37
CA ALA A 51 11.22 -14.04 32.56
C ALA A 51 12.38 -13.20 32.01
N ALA A 52 13.46 -13.15 32.78
CA ALA A 52 14.65 -12.36 32.55
C ALA A 52 15.13 -12.42 31.09
N GLU A 53 15.16 -11.26 30.47
CA GLU A 53 15.72 -11.01 29.15
C GLU A 53 17.26 -11.09 29.25
N PRO A 54 17.95 -11.94 28.46
CA PRO A 54 19.40 -11.95 28.39
C PRO A 54 19.90 -10.69 27.67
N GLN A 55 20.85 -9.98 28.29
CA GLN A 55 21.42 -8.75 27.75
C GLN A 55 22.05 -8.97 26.37
N PRO A 56 21.72 -8.14 25.36
CA PRO A 56 22.45 -8.11 24.10
C PRO A 56 23.73 -7.28 24.26
N ALA A 57 24.85 -7.90 23.90
CA ALA A 57 26.13 -7.23 23.71
C ALA A 57 26.05 -6.21 22.58
N GLU A 58 26.88 -5.19 22.71
CA GLU A 58 26.97 -4.01 21.86
C GLU A 58 27.27 -4.34 20.39
N ASP A 59 26.40 -3.91 19.48
CA ASP A 59 26.78 -3.62 18.09
C ASP A 59 25.80 -2.60 17.48
N ALA A 60 25.84 -1.39 18.01
CA ALA A 60 25.06 -0.25 17.53
C ALA A 60 25.82 0.44 16.40
N GLY A 61 25.60 0.03 15.14
CA GLY A 61 26.22 0.77 14.03
C GLY A 61 26.07 0.25 12.60
N ALA A 62 24.91 -0.27 12.15
CA ALA A 62 24.78 -0.60 10.71
C ALA A 62 23.37 -0.65 10.06
N LEU A 63 22.25 -0.42 10.77
CA LEU A 63 20.91 -0.76 10.22
C LEU A 63 19.93 0.41 10.07
N ALA A 64 20.43 1.63 9.85
CA ALA A 64 19.58 2.82 9.65
C ALA A 64 19.35 3.25 8.18
N VAL A 65 19.71 2.44 7.17
CA VAL A 65 19.65 2.85 5.74
C VAL A 65 18.63 2.06 4.89
N GLN A 66 17.93 1.06 5.42
CA GLN A 66 17.18 0.10 4.58
C GLN A 66 15.65 0.20 4.60
N LEU A 67 15.08 1.38 4.86
CA LEU A 67 13.61 1.58 4.91
C LEU A 67 13.05 2.65 3.95
N GLN A 68 13.81 3.05 2.92
CA GLN A 68 13.32 3.97 1.87
C GLN A 68 13.05 3.31 0.51
N ALA A 69 13.17 1.98 0.39
CA ALA A 69 13.08 1.29 -0.91
C ALA A 69 11.70 0.70 -1.28
N ALA A 70 10.69 0.71 -0.40
CA ALA A 70 9.44 -0.03 -0.63
C ALA A 70 8.25 0.79 -1.18
N ALA A 71 8.44 2.06 -1.55
CA ALA A 71 7.35 2.94 -2.01
C ALA A 71 7.33 3.23 -3.52
N ALA A 72 8.04 2.45 -4.35
CA ALA A 72 8.24 2.74 -5.78
C ALA A 72 7.66 1.70 -6.75
N LEU A 73 6.71 0.85 -6.34
CA LEU A 73 6.09 -0.16 -7.22
C LEU A 73 4.56 -0.13 -7.14
N SER A 74 3.93 1.02 -7.42
CA SER A 74 2.49 1.05 -7.72
C SER A 74 2.12 2.29 -8.55
N SER A 75 2.70 2.42 -9.73
CA SER A 75 2.18 3.31 -10.78
C SER A 75 2.91 3.08 -12.09
N ARG A 76 2.42 2.15 -12.92
CA ARG A 76 2.62 2.15 -14.39
C ARG A 76 1.86 0.98 -15.02
N GLY A 77 0.75 1.30 -15.68
CA GLY A 77 -0.02 0.30 -16.42
C GLY A 77 -1.21 0.81 -17.21
N GLY A 78 -1.37 2.13 -17.41
CA GLY A 78 -2.32 2.64 -18.40
C GLY A 78 -1.71 2.51 -19.80
N ARG A 79 -2.11 1.49 -20.56
CA ARG A 79 -1.81 1.41 -22.00
C ARG A 79 -3.01 1.83 -22.83
N SER A 80 -2.71 2.91 -23.55
CA SER A 80 -3.45 3.63 -24.56
C SER A 80 -3.94 2.75 -25.72
N CYS A 81 -5.02 3.26 -26.30
CA CYS A 81 -5.83 2.79 -27.40
C CYS A 81 -5.11 2.65 -28.75
N ARG A 82 -5.81 1.93 -29.66
CA ARG A 82 -5.80 1.94 -31.14
C ARG A 82 -4.90 0.92 -31.85
N ASN A 83 -5.56 -0.04 -32.48
CA ASN A 83 -5.30 -0.41 -33.87
C ASN A 83 -6.63 -0.81 -34.52
N ASP A 84 -7.18 0.09 -35.33
CA ASP A 84 -8.19 -0.20 -36.33
C ASP A 84 -7.51 -0.91 -37.50
N GLY A 85 -8.00 -2.09 -37.85
CA GLY A 85 -7.62 -2.81 -39.06
C GLY A 85 -8.79 -3.69 -39.50
N PRO A 86 -9.41 -3.43 -40.67
CA PRO A 86 -10.45 -4.28 -41.21
C PRO A 86 -9.78 -5.38 -42.03
N SER A 87 -9.83 -6.64 -41.59
CA SER A 87 -9.49 -7.74 -42.47
C SER A 87 -10.10 -9.07 -42.03
N SER A 88 -10.97 -9.56 -42.90
CA SER A 88 -11.22 -10.96 -43.24
C SER A 88 -11.98 -11.85 -42.25
N GLU A 89 -13.23 -12.06 -42.66
CA GLU A 89 -14.20 -13.13 -42.42
C GLU A 89 -13.69 -14.50 -41.92
N ASN A 90 -14.54 -15.13 -41.10
CA ASN A 90 -14.47 -16.47 -40.49
C ASN A 90 -13.67 -16.64 -39.19
N VAL A 91 -14.10 -15.92 -38.14
CA VAL A 91 -13.81 -16.29 -36.75
C VAL A 91 -15.08 -16.95 -36.17
N PRO A 92 -15.00 -18.18 -35.60
CA PRO A 92 -16.13 -18.81 -34.91
C PRO A 92 -16.65 -17.90 -33.80
N PRO A 93 -17.95 -17.97 -33.42
CA PRO A 93 -18.56 -17.03 -32.50
C PRO A 93 -17.72 -16.92 -31.22
N ALA A 94 -17.17 -15.73 -31.00
CA ALA A 94 -16.41 -15.41 -29.81
C ALA A 94 -17.27 -15.71 -28.59
N GLN A 95 -16.85 -16.71 -27.82
CA GLN A 95 -17.53 -17.06 -26.58
C GLN A 95 -17.61 -15.81 -25.70
N PRO A 96 -18.77 -15.52 -25.10
CA PRO A 96 -18.90 -14.39 -24.20
C PRO A 96 -17.84 -14.50 -23.08
N PRO A 97 -17.26 -13.37 -22.62
CA PRO A 97 -16.31 -13.40 -21.52
C PRO A 97 -16.96 -14.13 -20.34
N PRO A 98 -16.30 -15.13 -19.73
CA PRO A 98 -16.90 -15.90 -18.65
C PRO A 98 -17.28 -14.93 -17.53
N CYS A 99 -18.58 -14.83 -17.25
CA CYS A 99 -19.09 -14.09 -16.11
C CYS A 99 -18.43 -14.66 -14.86
N ARG A 100 -17.53 -13.89 -14.24
CA ARG A 100 -16.68 -14.28 -13.09
C ARG A 100 -17.43 -14.54 -11.78
N ARG A 101 -18.76 -14.65 -11.84
CA ARG A 101 -19.56 -15.06 -10.69
C ARG A 101 -20.02 -16.48 -10.97
N CYS A 102 -19.29 -17.43 -10.40
CA CYS A 102 -19.76 -18.81 -10.35
C CYS A 102 -21.10 -18.84 -9.64
N ALA A 103 -22.07 -19.53 -10.22
CA ALA A 103 -23.37 -19.67 -9.60
C ALA A 103 -23.19 -20.45 -8.28
N PRO A 104 -23.84 -20.03 -7.18
CA PRO A 104 -23.74 -20.72 -5.88
C PRO A 104 -24.12 -22.20 -5.96
N ALA A 105 -24.96 -22.57 -6.94
CA ALA A 105 -25.29 -23.96 -7.25
C ALA A 105 -24.05 -24.82 -7.58
N VAL A 106 -23.08 -24.27 -8.32
CA VAL A 106 -21.85 -24.99 -8.71
C VAL A 106 -20.97 -25.25 -7.48
N LEU A 107 -20.90 -24.30 -6.54
CA LEU A 107 -20.16 -24.49 -5.30
C LEU A 107 -20.80 -25.56 -4.41
N GLY A 108 -22.13 -25.60 -4.34
CA GLY A 108 -22.85 -26.65 -3.61
C GLY A 108 -22.60 -28.05 -4.18
N GLU A 109 -22.52 -28.19 -5.51
CA GLU A 109 -22.16 -29.46 -6.15
C GLU A 109 -20.71 -29.86 -5.86
N LEU A 110 -19.76 -28.91 -5.92
CA LEU A 110 -18.35 -29.16 -5.60
C LEU A 110 -18.16 -29.51 -4.12
N GLU A 111 -18.88 -28.87 -3.21
CA GLU A 111 -18.84 -29.18 -1.78
C GLU A 111 -19.39 -30.60 -1.50
N ALA A 112 -20.45 -30.99 -2.21
CA ALA A 112 -21.01 -32.34 -2.13
C ALA A 112 -19.99 -33.41 -2.59
N LEU A 113 -19.17 -33.13 -3.62
CA LEU A 113 -18.09 -34.02 -4.05
C LEU A 113 -17.03 -34.21 -2.95
N CYS A 114 -16.75 -33.17 -2.17
CA CYS A 114 -15.79 -33.23 -1.06
C CYS A 114 -16.37 -33.78 0.25
N LEU A 115 -17.66 -34.15 0.29
CA LEU A 115 -18.37 -34.58 1.50
C LEU A 115 -18.19 -33.57 2.67
N GLY A 116 -18.09 -32.28 2.37
CA GLY A 116 -17.87 -31.22 3.36
C GLY A 116 -16.47 -31.19 3.99
N ALA A 117 -15.48 -31.87 3.43
CA ALA A 117 -14.09 -31.84 3.94
C ALA A 117 -13.40 -30.47 3.74
N VAL A 118 -13.95 -29.65 2.85
CA VAL A 118 -13.36 -28.40 2.35
C VAL A 118 -14.41 -27.29 2.49
N SER A 119 -14.00 -26.09 2.92
CA SER A 119 -14.89 -24.94 3.10
C SER A 119 -15.24 -24.29 1.76
N GLU A 120 -16.45 -23.71 1.67
CA GLU A 120 -16.92 -22.94 0.50
C GLU A 120 -15.94 -21.82 0.11
N ASP A 121 -15.43 -21.07 1.10
CA ASP A 121 -14.42 -20.02 0.90
C ASP A 121 -13.16 -20.53 0.17
N PHE A 122 -12.70 -21.74 0.49
CA PHE A 122 -11.53 -22.34 -0.16
C PHE A 122 -11.86 -22.75 -1.59
N LEU A 123 -13.05 -23.32 -1.83
CA LEU A 123 -13.50 -23.70 -3.17
C LEU A 123 -13.63 -22.47 -4.07
N LEU A 124 -14.20 -21.38 -3.56
CA LEU A 124 -14.24 -20.08 -4.22
C LEU A 124 -12.83 -19.57 -4.55
N TYR A 125 -11.92 -19.57 -3.58
CA TYR A 125 -10.54 -19.16 -3.80
C TYR A 125 -9.85 -20.02 -4.88
N ALA A 126 -9.96 -21.34 -4.79
CA ALA A 126 -9.34 -22.25 -5.74
C ALA A 126 -9.91 -22.04 -7.16
N LEU A 127 -11.22 -21.87 -7.26
CA LEU A 127 -11.91 -21.63 -8.52
C LEU A 127 -11.44 -20.31 -9.15
N GLU A 128 -11.39 -19.22 -8.40
CA GLU A 128 -10.98 -17.91 -8.92
C GLU A 128 -9.47 -17.82 -9.22
N ARG A 129 -8.62 -18.33 -8.32
CA ARG A 129 -7.17 -18.12 -8.37
C ARG A 129 -6.42 -19.22 -9.09
N LYS A 130 -6.78 -20.51 -8.88
CA LYS A 130 -6.07 -21.65 -9.48
C LYS A 130 -6.67 -22.04 -10.82
N PHE A 131 -8.00 -22.10 -10.91
CA PHE A 131 -8.70 -22.66 -12.08
C PHE A 131 -9.40 -21.61 -12.96
N GLN A 132 -9.25 -20.32 -12.66
CA GLN A 132 -9.76 -19.20 -13.46
C GLN A 132 -11.26 -19.27 -13.79
N GLY A 133 -12.06 -19.85 -12.88
CA GLY A 133 -13.50 -20.06 -13.04
C GLY A 133 -13.89 -21.37 -13.72
N ASN A 134 -12.95 -22.25 -14.07
CA ASN A 134 -13.25 -23.56 -14.65
C ASN A 134 -13.62 -24.57 -13.55
N ALA A 135 -14.93 -24.78 -13.36
CA ALA A 135 -15.46 -25.69 -12.35
C ALA A 135 -15.17 -27.17 -12.65
N GLU A 136 -15.16 -27.57 -13.94
CA GLU A 136 -14.87 -28.95 -14.33
C GLU A 136 -13.42 -29.33 -14.01
N ALA A 137 -12.48 -28.43 -14.29
CA ALA A 137 -11.07 -28.64 -13.95
C ALA A 137 -10.84 -28.73 -12.43
N LEU A 138 -11.54 -27.89 -11.66
CA LEU A 138 -11.51 -27.96 -10.20
C LEU A 138 -12.12 -29.27 -9.70
N ALA A 139 -13.27 -29.69 -10.23
CA ALA A 139 -13.91 -30.96 -9.87
C ALA A 139 -13.00 -32.16 -10.15
N SER A 140 -12.33 -32.19 -11.32
CA SER A 140 -11.34 -33.23 -11.64
C SER A 140 -10.21 -33.24 -10.61
N TRP A 141 -9.64 -32.08 -10.30
CA TRP A 141 -8.58 -31.98 -9.30
C TRP A 141 -9.03 -32.45 -7.91
N LEU A 142 -10.25 -32.11 -7.48
CA LEU A 142 -10.81 -32.55 -6.20
C LEU A 142 -11.00 -34.08 -6.14
N LEU A 143 -11.32 -34.72 -7.26
CA LEU A 143 -11.48 -36.17 -7.37
C LEU A 143 -10.13 -36.90 -7.45
N ASP A 144 -9.14 -36.29 -8.11
CA ASP A 144 -7.81 -36.85 -8.32
C ASP A 144 -6.89 -36.68 -7.09
N SER A 145 -7.09 -35.61 -6.31
CA SER A 145 -6.27 -35.32 -5.12
C SER A 145 -6.67 -36.17 -3.92
N GLU A 146 -5.66 -36.66 -3.21
CA GLU A 146 -5.87 -37.37 -1.95
C GLU A 146 -6.29 -36.41 -0.83
N ARG A 147 -6.99 -36.94 0.18
CA ARG A 147 -7.40 -36.16 1.37
C ARG A 147 -6.27 -35.38 2.06
N PRO A 148 -5.05 -35.93 2.29
CA PRO A 148 -3.96 -35.14 2.88
C PRO A 148 -3.50 -33.98 2.00
N GLU A 149 -3.49 -34.13 0.68
CA GLU A 149 -3.11 -33.07 -0.26
C GLU A 149 -4.12 -31.92 -0.24
N LEU A 150 -5.41 -32.25 -0.18
CA LEU A 150 -6.47 -31.25 -0.03
C LEU A 150 -6.34 -30.47 1.29
N GLN A 151 -6.00 -31.16 2.39
CA GLN A 151 -5.80 -30.50 3.68
C GLN A 151 -4.53 -29.63 3.70
N SER A 152 -3.43 -30.04 3.07
CA SER A 152 -2.25 -29.19 2.96
C SER A 152 -2.52 -27.95 2.11
N ALA A 153 -3.20 -28.10 0.97
CA ALA A 153 -3.58 -26.97 0.14
C ALA A 153 -4.52 -25.99 0.89
N LYS A 154 -5.44 -26.51 1.70
CA LYS A 154 -6.30 -25.69 2.58
C LYS A 154 -5.48 -24.95 3.62
N ALA A 155 -4.57 -25.62 4.31
CA ALA A 155 -3.72 -25.01 5.33
C ALA A 155 -2.82 -23.91 4.75
N GLU A 156 -2.27 -24.12 3.54
CA GLU A 156 -1.49 -23.10 2.83
C GLU A 156 -2.32 -21.86 2.51
N TRP A 157 -3.55 -22.05 2.04
CA TRP A 157 -4.47 -20.95 1.76
C TRP A 157 -4.86 -20.19 3.04
N GLU A 158 -5.17 -20.89 4.13
CA GLU A 158 -5.48 -20.26 5.42
C GLU A 158 -4.28 -19.46 5.95
N ALA A 159 -3.07 -20.01 5.84
CA ALA A 159 -1.84 -19.31 6.21
C ALA A 159 -1.61 -18.05 5.34
N GLN A 160 -1.91 -18.12 4.05
CA GLN A 160 -1.85 -16.95 3.17
C GLN A 160 -2.86 -15.88 3.59
N ARG A 161 -4.11 -16.26 3.85
CA ARG A 161 -5.17 -15.33 4.32
C ARG A 161 -4.77 -14.65 5.63
N GLN A 162 -4.19 -15.39 6.56
CA GLN A 162 -3.71 -14.85 7.83
C GLN A 162 -2.57 -13.85 7.63
N ARG A 163 -1.63 -14.12 6.72
CA ARG A 163 -0.56 -13.16 6.38
C ARG A 163 -1.11 -11.87 5.80
N GLU A 164 -2.06 -11.95 4.88
CA GLU A 164 -2.69 -10.77 4.28
C GLU A 164 -3.38 -9.91 5.35
N LEU A 165 -4.11 -10.52 6.28
CA LEU A 165 -4.72 -9.80 7.41
C LEU A 165 -3.67 -9.13 8.32
N GLN A 166 -2.59 -9.83 8.65
CA GLN A 166 -1.50 -9.27 9.45
C GLN A 166 -0.80 -8.09 8.74
N GLU A 167 -0.61 -8.18 7.42
CA GLU A 167 -0.04 -7.11 6.61
C GLU A 167 -0.96 -5.88 6.58
N GLU A 168 -2.28 -6.08 6.48
CA GLU A 168 -3.27 -5.00 6.55
C GLU A 168 -3.27 -4.29 7.91
N GLU A 169 -3.22 -5.06 9.00
CA GLU A 169 -3.12 -4.52 10.36
C GLU A 169 -1.81 -3.75 10.57
N ALA A 170 -0.69 -4.31 10.14
CA ALA A 170 0.61 -3.65 10.18
C ALA A 170 0.61 -2.34 9.37
N ALA A 171 0.00 -2.35 8.18
CA ALA A 171 -0.17 -1.18 7.35
C ALA A 171 -1.07 -0.12 8.01
N ARG A 172 -2.10 -0.54 8.75
CA ARG A 172 -2.97 0.37 9.53
C ARG A 172 -2.19 1.06 10.65
N LEU A 173 -1.45 0.29 11.44
CA LEU A 173 -0.60 0.82 12.51
C LEU A 173 0.46 1.77 11.98
N LEU A 174 1.07 1.46 10.83
CA LEU A 174 2.05 2.33 10.19
C LEU A 174 1.43 3.66 9.73
N LYS A 175 0.21 3.62 9.17
CA LYS A 175 -0.55 4.84 8.83
C LYS A 175 -0.86 5.69 10.07
N GLU A 176 -1.26 5.07 11.17
CA GLU A 176 -1.54 5.76 12.44
C GLU A 176 -0.27 6.41 13.02
N ARG A 177 0.85 5.69 13.04
CA ARG A 177 2.15 6.25 13.47
C ARG A 177 2.60 7.39 12.58
N ASN A 178 2.46 7.26 11.26
CA ASN A 178 2.78 8.33 10.32
C ASN A 178 1.88 9.56 10.52
N LYS A 179 0.59 9.36 10.78
CA LYS A 179 -0.34 10.44 11.09
C LYS A 179 0.07 11.18 12.37
N GLN A 180 0.39 10.45 13.44
CA GLN A 180 0.87 11.05 14.70
C GLN A 180 2.17 11.82 14.48
N HIS A 181 3.10 11.27 13.69
CA HIS A 181 4.37 11.92 13.37
C HIS A 181 4.19 13.23 12.58
N ILE A 182 3.24 13.25 11.64
CA ILE A 182 2.90 14.47 10.90
C ILE A 182 2.30 15.50 11.85
N LEU A 183 1.37 15.11 12.72
CA LEU A 183 0.77 16.01 13.70
C LEU A 183 1.84 16.62 14.63
N GLN A 184 2.76 15.81 15.17
CA GLN A 184 3.85 16.32 16.02
C GLN A 184 4.78 17.28 15.29
N LYS A 185 5.13 16.99 14.03
CA LYS A 185 6.04 17.83 13.24
C LYS A 185 5.42 19.13 12.76
N PHE A 186 4.15 19.06 12.39
CA PHE A 186 3.39 20.16 11.81
C PHE A 186 2.33 20.64 12.78
N ASP A 187 2.57 20.50 14.09
CA ASP A 187 1.71 21.05 15.11
C ASP A 187 1.37 22.46 14.67
N LEU A 188 0.08 22.65 14.37
CA LEU A 188 -0.49 23.88 13.88
C LEU A 188 -0.43 24.86 15.05
N ARG A 189 0.77 25.30 15.40
CA ARG A 189 0.96 26.47 16.23
C ARG A 189 0.19 27.54 15.49
N PRO A 190 -0.87 28.12 16.09
CA PRO A 190 -1.54 29.25 15.49
C PRO A 190 -0.43 30.25 15.21
N VAL A 191 -0.22 30.56 13.92
CA VAL A 191 0.65 31.64 13.52
C VAL A 191 0.06 32.84 14.23
N ALA A 192 0.76 33.32 15.27
CA ALA A 192 0.25 34.37 16.10
C ALA A 192 -0.15 35.51 15.17
N GLU A 193 -1.46 35.79 15.11
CA GLU A 193 -1.95 36.86 14.27
C GLU A 193 -1.19 38.12 14.67
N PRO A 194 -0.59 38.84 13.70
CA PRO A 194 0.20 40.02 14.01
C PRO A 194 -0.70 41.00 14.77
N LYS A 195 -0.41 41.19 16.05
CA LYS A 195 -1.26 41.88 17.04
C LYS A 195 -1.43 43.39 16.76
N ASP A 196 -0.78 43.91 15.71
CA ASP A 196 -0.77 45.32 15.35
C ASP A 196 -0.91 45.54 13.83
N PRO A 197 -2.13 45.73 13.28
CA PRO A 197 -2.32 46.05 11.87
C PRO A 197 -1.83 47.47 11.48
N LYS A 198 -1.39 48.30 12.44
CA LYS A 198 -1.01 49.71 12.21
C LYS A 198 0.49 50.01 12.20
N LYS A 199 1.37 49.06 12.53
CA LYS A 199 2.85 49.24 12.45
C LYS A 199 3.56 48.30 11.48
N ALA A 200 2.85 47.39 10.82
CA ALA A 200 3.44 46.46 9.84
C ALA A 200 3.68 47.06 8.44
N ALA A 201 3.39 48.35 8.22
CA ALA A 201 3.59 49.00 6.91
C ALA A 201 5.04 49.44 6.63
N LYS A 202 6.03 49.20 7.53
CA LYS A 202 7.39 49.71 7.32
C LYS A 202 8.57 48.79 7.67
N SER A 203 8.35 47.58 8.19
CA SER A 203 9.48 46.66 8.45
C SER A 203 9.08 45.19 8.59
N GLY A 204 8.05 44.73 7.86
CA GLY A 204 7.92 43.29 7.59
C GLY A 204 8.90 42.93 6.47
N PRO A 205 9.63 41.80 6.53
CA PRO A 205 10.39 41.35 5.37
C PRO A 205 9.40 41.20 4.23
N SER A 206 9.62 41.96 3.15
CA SER A 206 8.78 41.89 1.98
C SER A 206 8.72 40.42 1.54
N LEU A 207 7.53 39.98 1.19
CA LEU A 207 7.30 38.71 0.51
C LEU A 207 7.84 38.83 -0.93
N GLU A 208 9.08 39.28 -1.10
CA GLU A 208 9.83 39.39 -2.35
C GLU A 208 10.97 38.38 -2.34
N VAL A 209 10.72 37.10 -2.11
CA VAL A 209 11.75 36.09 -2.42
C VAL A 209 11.09 34.78 -2.87
N TRP A 210 10.27 34.83 -3.92
CA TRP A 210 10.08 33.67 -4.80
C TRP A 210 10.53 33.94 -6.25
N THR A 211 11.26 35.02 -6.48
CA THR A 211 11.89 35.32 -7.79
C THR A 211 13.40 35.56 -7.73
N ASP A 212 14.01 35.76 -6.55
CA ASP A 212 15.44 36.09 -6.44
C ASP A 212 16.31 35.08 -5.66
N LYS A 213 16.06 33.78 -5.88
CA LYS A 213 17.08 32.73 -5.62
C LYS A 213 17.75 32.23 -6.91
N GLN A 214 17.86 33.11 -7.90
CA GLN A 214 18.68 32.88 -9.08
C GLN A 214 20.18 33.19 -8.88
N GLN A 215 20.61 33.69 -7.71
CA GLN A 215 22.01 34.11 -7.49
C GLN A 215 22.66 33.64 -6.18
N GLN A 216 22.08 32.66 -5.48
CA GLN A 216 22.81 31.99 -4.40
C GLN A 216 23.53 30.77 -4.99
N ALA A 217 24.81 30.98 -5.34
CA ALA A 217 25.83 29.98 -5.67
C ALA A 217 25.29 28.55 -5.81
N GLN A 218 24.97 28.16 -7.05
CA GLN A 218 24.40 26.85 -7.35
C GLN A 218 25.36 25.76 -6.89
N LYS A 219 25.09 25.19 -5.71
CA LYS A 219 25.66 23.91 -5.33
C LYS A 219 25.23 22.92 -6.41
N PRO A 220 26.17 22.19 -7.04
CA PRO A 220 25.89 21.27 -8.13
C PRO A 220 24.77 20.30 -7.74
N LYS A 221 23.56 20.49 -8.30
CA LYS A 221 22.40 19.65 -7.99
C LYS A 221 22.59 18.31 -8.70
N VAL A 222 23.10 17.33 -7.96
CA VAL A 222 23.32 15.97 -8.45
C VAL A 222 21.98 15.33 -8.81
N ARG A 223 21.82 14.88 -10.05
CA ARG A 223 20.65 14.14 -10.52
C ARG A 223 21.02 12.67 -10.72
N TYR A 224 20.18 11.77 -10.22
CA TYR A 224 20.34 10.32 -10.33
C TYR A 224 19.30 9.75 -11.31
N LEU A 225 19.72 8.81 -12.15
CA LEU A 225 18.88 7.96 -12.99
C LEU A 225 19.33 6.52 -12.76
N ASP A 226 18.42 5.59 -12.46
CA ASP A 226 18.72 4.17 -12.21
C ASP A 226 19.87 3.93 -11.20
N GLY A 227 19.92 4.75 -10.14
CA GLY A 227 20.94 4.66 -9.09
C GLY A 227 22.33 5.17 -9.48
N ARG A 228 22.54 5.63 -10.72
CA ARG A 228 23.81 6.23 -11.18
C ARG A 228 23.71 7.76 -11.25
N VAL A 229 24.81 8.45 -10.93
CA VAL A 229 24.91 9.92 -11.02
C VAL A 229 25.04 10.31 -12.49
N VAL A 230 24.05 11.05 -13.02
CA VAL A 230 23.98 11.39 -14.45
C VAL A 230 24.36 12.84 -14.73
N SER A 231 24.18 13.76 -13.77
CA SER A 231 24.65 15.13 -13.92
C SER A 231 24.99 15.72 -12.57
N THR A 232 26.20 16.26 -12.45
CA THR A 232 26.62 17.08 -11.31
C THR A 232 26.51 18.57 -11.65
N LYS A 233 26.55 18.97 -12.92
CA LYS A 233 26.72 20.38 -13.33
C LYS A 233 25.44 21.21 -13.45
N GLY A 234 24.27 20.67 -13.09
CA GLY A 234 23.02 21.44 -13.06
C GLY A 234 22.42 21.74 -14.45
N GLU A 235 22.94 21.12 -15.51
CA GLU A 235 22.37 21.23 -16.86
C GLU A 235 20.96 20.61 -16.92
N LYS A 236 20.05 21.30 -17.63
CA LYS A 236 18.63 20.95 -17.67
C LYS A 236 18.35 19.62 -18.39
N PHE A 237 19.21 19.26 -19.35
CA PHE A 237 19.08 18.08 -20.19
C PHE A 237 20.13 17.03 -19.78
N ILE A 238 19.68 15.79 -19.63
CA ILE A 238 20.56 14.63 -19.50
C ILE A 238 21.02 14.30 -20.91
N VAL A 239 22.24 14.72 -21.27
CA VAL A 239 22.90 14.19 -22.47
C VAL A 239 23.53 12.87 -22.04
N GLU A 240 22.79 11.78 -22.15
CA GLU A 240 23.42 10.47 -22.15
C GLU A 240 24.45 10.50 -23.29
N LYS A 241 25.73 10.38 -22.96
CA LYS A 241 26.78 10.15 -23.95
C LYS A 241 26.66 8.72 -24.46
N THR A 242 25.55 8.43 -25.14
CA THR A 242 25.37 7.22 -25.94
C THR A 242 26.03 7.51 -27.28
N GLY A 243 27.36 7.57 -27.28
CA GLY A 243 28.11 8.09 -28.40
C GLY A 243 29.61 7.95 -28.18
N GLU A 244 30.07 6.75 -27.86
CA GLU A 244 31.37 6.31 -28.34
C GLU A 244 31.22 6.03 -29.85
N GLU A 245 30.96 7.11 -30.57
CA GLU A 245 30.83 7.12 -32.02
C GLU A 245 32.26 7.14 -32.55
N TRP A 246 32.61 5.99 -33.12
CA TRP A 246 33.83 5.73 -33.86
C TRP A 246 34.41 6.96 -34.57
N ASP A 247 35.68 7.25 -34.27
CA ASP A 247 36.54 8.13 -35.06
C ASP A 247 36.73 7.54 -36.45
N GLY A 248 35.90 8.00 -37.39
CA GLY A 248 35.88 7.47 -38.74
C GLY A 248 35.33 8.48 -39.73
N GLY A 249 36.08 9.55 -40.02
CA GLY A 249 35.86 10.21 -41.32
C GLY A 249 36.20 11.69 -41.43
N SER A 250 37.43 11.92 -41.89
CA SER A 250 37.77 12.89 -42.96
C SER A 250 37.60 14.40 -42.71
N ARG A 251 38.75 15.06 -42.80
CA ARG A 251 39.01 16.51 -42.77
C ARG A 251 38.45 17.22 -44.01
N GLY A 252 37.14 17.33 -44.13
CA GLY A 252 36.48 18.16 -45.15
C GLY A 252 36.40 19.62 -44.75
N LYS A 253 37.33 20.46 -45.23
CA LYS A 253 37.21 21.94 -45.21
C LYS A 253 35.90 22.33 -45.93
N VAL A 254 34.84 22.64 -45.18
CA VAL A 254 33.63 23.23 -45.78
C VAL A 254 33.94 24.69 -46.08
N TYR A 255 34.24 24.97 -47.35
CA TYR A 255 34.37 26.31 -47.89
C TYR A 255 33.10 27.11 -47.56
N THR A 256 33.29 28.25 -46.91
CA THR A 256 32.24 29.24 -46.65
C THR A 256 31.69 29.77 -47.97
N LYS A 257 30.57 29.22 -48.43
CA LYS A 257 29.77 29.84 -49.48
C LYS A 257 28.96 30.97 -48.84
N GLY A 258 29.50 32.18 -48.93
CA GLY A 258 28.91 33.36 -48.33
C GLY A 258 27.58 33.80 -48.94
N LYS A 259 27.06 34.84 -48.27
CA LYS A 259 26.21 35.92 -48.80
C LYS A 259 24.70 35.67 -48.86
N ARG A 260 24.01 36.44 -48.00
CA ARG A 260 22.80 37.31 -48.18
C ARG A 260 21.95 37.15 -46.92
N GLY A 261 21.56 38.17 -46.17
CA GLY A 261 21.66 39.61 -46.29
C GLY A 261 21.04 40.23 -45.02
N LYS A 262 21.20 41.55 -44.91
CA LYS A 262 20.85 42.39 -43.77
C LYS A 262 19.40 42.87 -43.91
N GLY A 263 18.58 42.69 -42.87
CA GLY A 263 17.29 43.34 -42.68
C GLY A 263 16.10 42.75 -43.44
N PHE A 264 15.12 42.25 -42.69
CA PHE A 264 13.71 42.41 -43.05
C PHE A 264 13.00 43.02 -41.84
N MET A 265 12.16 44.00 -42.17
CA MET A 265 11.40 44.91 -41.32
C MET A 265 10.51 44.20 -40.31
#